data_AF-A0A930KM27-F1
#
_entry.id   AF-A0A930KM27-F1
#
_cell.length_a   1.000
_cell.length_b   1.000
_cell.length_c   1.000
_cell.angle_alpha   90.00
_cell.angle_beta   90.00
_cell.angle_gamma   90.00
#
_symmetry.space_group_name_H-M   'P 1'
#
loop_
_entity.id
_entity.type
_entity.pdbx_description
1 polymer ?
#
loop_
_entity_poly.entity_id
_entity_poly.type
_entity_poly.pdbx_seq_one_letter_code
_entity_poly.pdbx_strand_id
1 'polypeptide(L)'
;MSTDAREKARQIAAQQAKKSPSQASRRWLQFGVLAVVLIIVGIIGFVVVNGNKNTKVAESGPVPSSANEYGGIVLTKDGIVQNSSTQENRDFKQLATSTSSVTPMVNGTAAAVNTLPPGVQTAEEASKNGQPVR
;
A
#
# COMPACT_ATOMS: atom_id res chain seq x y z
N MET A 1 73.49 4.01 -29.05
CA MET A 1 72.38 3.17 -28.51
C MET A 1 71.05 3.93 -28.49
N SER A 2 70.66 4.58 -29.58
CA SER A 2 69.51 5.53 -29.64
C SER A 2 68.52 5.26 -30.77
N THR A 3 68.87 4.36 -31.70
CA THR A 3 68.03 3.91 -32.81
C THR A 3 66.96 2.91 -32.35
N ASP A 4 67.34 1.99 -31.46
CA ASP A 4 66.48 0.92 -30.94
C ASP A 4 65.27 1.46 -30.12
N ALA A 5 65.49 2.52 -29.34
CA ALA A 5 64.42 3.19 -28.59
C ALA A 5 63.36 3.84 -29.50
N ARG A 6 63.78 4.40 -30.65
CA ARG A 6 62.86 5.01 -31.63
C ARG A 6 62.09 3.97 -32.41
N GLU A 7 62.73 2.85 -32.76
CA GLU A 7 62.05 1.72 -33.39
C GLU A 7 61.03 1.06 -32.47
N LYS A 8 61.38 0.88 -31.18
CA LYS A 8 60.45 0.39 -30.17
C LYS A 8 59.28 1.36 -29.95
N ALA A 9 59.56 2.67 -29.91
CA ALA A 9 58.50 3.69 -29.83
C ALA A 9 57.57 3.64 -31.06
N ARG A 10 58.12 3.42 -32.26
CA ARG A 10 57.34 3.28 -33.50
C ARG A 10 56.51 1.99 -33.50
N GLN A 11 57.05 0.89 -32.97
CA GLN A 11 56.30 -0.37 -32.81
C GLN A 11 55.16 -0.21 -31.80
N ILE A 12 55.38 0.45 -30.67
CA ILE A 12 54.34 0.69 -29.65
C ILE A 12 53.23 1.58 -30.22
N ALA A 13 53.57 2.63 -30.96
CA ALA A 13 52.60 3.49 -31.64
C ALA A 13 51.79 2.72 -32.70
N ALA A 14 52.44 1.86 -33.49
CA ALA A 14 51.76 1.00 -34.47
C ALA A 14 50.85 -0.05 -33.83
N GLN A 15 51.22 -0.58 -32.66
CA GLN A 15 50.40 -1.52 -31.90
C GLN A 15 49.20 -0.83 -31.23
N GLN A 16 49.35 0.41 -30.74
CA GLN A 16 48.25 1.21 -30.19
C GLN A 16 47.22 1.61 -31.27
N ALA A 17 47.69 1.92 -32.49
CA ALA A 17 46.81 2.19 -33.63
C ALA A 17 45.98 0.95 -34.03
N LYS A 18 46.54 -0.26 -33.89
CA LYS A 18 45.85 -1.53 -34.17
C LYS A 18 44.90 -1.98 -33.05
N LYS A 19 45.20 -1.64 -31.79
CA LYS A 19 44.38 -2.01 -30.61
C LYS A 19 43.23 -1.04 -30.34
N SER A 20 43.19 0.09 -31.02
CA SER A 20 42.08 1.02 -30.90
C SER A 20 40.83 0.36 -31.52
N PRO A 21 39.77 0.09 -30.73
CA PRO A 21 38.56 -0.51 -31.26
C PRO A 21 38.05 0.38 -32.40
N SER A 22 37.88 -0.22 -33.59
CA SER A 22 37.34 0.50 -34.74
C SER A 22 35.98 1.10 -34.39
N GLN A 23 35.60 2.20 -35.03
CA GLN A 23 34.30 2.87 -34.80
C GLN A 23 33.11 1.88 -34.89
N ALA A 24 33.23 0.85 -35.74
CA ALA A 24 32.26 -0.23 -35.85
C ALA A 24 32.17 -1.11 -34.59
N SER A 25 33.31 -1.53 -34.02
CA SER A 25 33.33 -2.32 -32.77
C SER A 25 32.80 -1.52 -31.57
N ARG A 26 33.03 -0.20 -31.54
CA ARG A 26 32.47 0.68 -30.49
C ARG A 26 30.96 0.83 -30.62
N ARG A 27 30.42 0.94 -31.84
CA ARG A 27 28.97 0.95 -32.09
C ARG A 27 28.31 -0.39 -31.74
N TRP A 28 28.95 -1.52 -32.05
CA TRP A 28 28.46 -2.84 -31.66
C TRP A 28 28.37 -3.00 -30.14
N LEU A 29 29.38 -2.50 -29.42
CA LEU A 29 29.36 -2.47 -27.96
C LEU A 29 28.22 -1.59 -27.42
N GLN A 30 27.97 -0.44 -28.04
CA GLN A 30 26.82 0.42 -27.69
C GLN A 30 25.47 -0.26 -27.92
N PHE A 31 25.29 -0.96 -29.05
CA PHE A 31 24.06 -1.72 -29.31
C PHE A 31 23.89 -2.89 -28.33
N GLY A 32 24.98 -3.58 -27.97
CA GLY A 32 24.95 -4.63 -26.95
C GLY A 32 24.50 -4.10 -25.60
N VAL A 33 25.08 -2.97 -25.15
CA VAL A 33 24.67 -2.31 -23.90
C VAL A 33 23.20 -1.86 -23.97
N LEU A 34 22.76 -1.27 -25.08
CA LEU A 34 21.38 -0.84 -25.25
C LEU A 34 20.39 -2.03 -25.19
N ALA A 35 20.72 -3.15 -25.83
CA ALA A 35 19.91 -4.36 -25.78
C ALA A 35 19.78 -4.91 -24.34
N VAL A 36 20.88 -4.93 -23.59
CA VAL A 36 20.87 -5.36 -22.18
C VAL A 36 19.97 -4.45 -21.33
N VAL A 37 20.05 -3.13 -21.51
CA VAL A 37 19.20 -2.18 -20.77
C VAL A 37 17.71 -2.42 -21.08
N LEU A 38 17.36 -2.62 -22.36
CA LEU A 38 15.98 -2.90 -22.76
C LEU A 38 15.45 -4.21 -22.14
N ILE A 39 16.29 -5.25 -22.08
CA ILE A 39 15.93 -6.51 -21.40
C ILE A 39 15.65 -6.29 -19.93
N ILE A 40 16.51 -5.55 -19.22
CA ILE A 40 16.32 -5.25 -17.79
C ILE A 40 15.01 -4.49 -17.56
N VAL A 41 14.74 -3.46 -18.35
CA VAL A 41 13.49 -2.69 -18.26
C VAL A 41 12.27 -3.58 -18.51
N GLY A 42 12.35 -4.48 -19.51
CA GLY A 42 11.30 -5.45 -19.79
C GLY A 42 11.04 -6.41 -18.62
N ILE A 43 12.10 -6.93 -17.99
CA ILE A 43 11.99 -7.80 -16.82
C ILE A 43 11.35 -7.05 -15.65
N ILE A 44 11.80 -5.83 -15.35
CA ILE A 44 11.23 -5.01 -14.26
C ILE A 44 9.74 -4.75 -14.54
N GLY A 45 9.39 -4.34 -15.76
CA GLY A 45 7.99 -4.10 -16.15
C GLY A 45 7.13 -5.36 -15.97
N PHE A 46 7.62 -6.51 -16.41
CA PHE A 46 6.93 -7.79 -16.25
C PHE A 46 6.72 -8.14 -14.76
N VAL A 47 7.76 -8.00 -13.94
CA VAL A 47 7.69 -8.28 -12.49
C VAL A 47 6.73 -7.33 -11.79
N VAL A 48 6.72 -6.03 -12.10
CA VAL A 48 5.80 -5.06 -11.48
C VAL A 48 4.35 -5.35 -11.86
N VAL A 49 4.07 -5.62 -13.15
CA VAL A 49 2.71 -5.90 -13.63
C VAL A 49 2.18 -7.23 -13.08
N ASN A 50 3.02 -8.24 -12.95
CA ASN A 50 2.60 -9.56 -12.50
C ASN A 50 2.72 -9.76 -10.98
N GLY A 51 3.66 -9.09 -10.31
CA GLY A 51 3.92 -9.23 -8.88
C GLY A 51 2.81 -8.69 -7.99
N ASN A 52 2.12 -7.63 -8.42
CA ASN A 52 1.05 -7.00 -7.64
C ASN A 52 -0.31 -7.75 -7.68
N LYS A 53 -0.42 -8.86 -8.41
CA LYS A 53 -1.69 -9.60 -8.54
C LYS A 53 -1.93 -10.59 -7.40
N ASN A 54 -0.86 -11.13 -6.80
CA ASN A 54 -0.96 -12.24 -5.82
C ASN A 54 -0.67 -11.83 -4.37
N THR A 55 -0.31 -10.57 -4.11
CA THR A 55 0.03 -10.05 -2.78
C THR A 55 -1.06 -9.17 -2.17
N LYS A 56 -2.17 -8.98 -2.87
CA LYS A 56 -3.29 -8.17 -2.36
C LYS A 56 -4.10 -8.99 -1.37
N VAL A 57 -3.99 -8.63 -0.10
CA VAL A 57 -4.96 -9.02 0.92
C VAL A 57 -6.34 -8.59 0.43
N ALA A 58 -7.33 -9.48 0.55
CA ALA A 58 -8.69 -9.16 0.16
C ALA A 58 -9.18 -7.90 0.91
N GLU A 59 -9.82 -7.00 0.18
CA GLU A 59 -10.32 -5.74 0.76
C GLU A 59 -11.55 -5.96 1.64
N SER A 60 -12.23 -7.11 1.44
CA SER A 60 -13.36 -7.54 2.23
C SER A 60 -13.23 -8.98 2.71
N GLY A 61 -13.81 -9.25 3.88
CA GLY A 61 -13.92 -10.60 4.44
C GLY A 61 -15.22 -10.81 5.23
N PRO A 62 -15.64 -12.09 5.40
CA PRO A 62 -16.92 -12.42 6.02
C PRO A 62 -17.05 -11.83 7.42
N VAL A 63 -18.26 -11.37 7.75
CA VAL A 63 -18.55 -10.81 9.08
C VAL A 63 -18.55 -11.93 10.12
N PRO A 64 -17.79 -11.81 11.23
CA PRO A 64 -17.86 -12.78 12.31
C PRO A 64 -19.27 -12.88 12.88
N SER A 65 -19.74 -14.08 13.22
CA SER A 65 -21.08 -14.27 13.78
C SER A 65 -21.30 -13.46 15.06
N SER A 66 -20.27 -13.24 15.87
CA SER A 66 -20.38 -12.42 17.08
C SER A 66 -20.48 -10.91 16.82
N ALA A 67 -20.23 -10.46 15.59
CA ALA A 67 -20.13 -9.05 15.26
C ALA A 67 -21.49 -8.40 14.98
N ASN A 68 -21.59 -7.11 15.31
CA ASN A 68 -22.67 -6.22 14.95
C ASN A 68 -22.34 -5.43 13.68
N GLU A 69 -23.30 -4.63 13.21
CA GLU A 69 -23.18 -3.82 12.00
C GLU A 69 -21.92 -2.93 11.94
N TYR A 70 -21.43 -2.50 13.10
CA TYR A 70 -20.28 -1.60 13.23
C TYR A 70 -18.97 -2.35 13.49
N GLY A 71 -19.01 -3.68 13.65
CA GLY A 71 -17.84 -4.53 13.92
C GLY A 71 -17.52 -4.70 15.41
N GLY A 72 -18.38 -4.18 16.30
CA GLY A 72 -18.37 -4.50 17.72
C GLY A 72 -19.20 -5.74 18.02
N ILE A 73 -19.49 -6.00 19.30
CA ILE A 73 -20.35 -7.11 19.73
C ILE A 73 -21.57 -6.57 20.48
N VAL A 74 -22.68 -7.31 20.44
CA VAL A 74 -23.82 -7.03 21.33
C VAL A 74 -23.80 -8.04 22.48
N LEU A 75 -23.65 -7.54 23.70
CA LEU A 75 -23.74 -8.33 24.92
C LEU A 75 -25.12 -8.18 25.55
N THR A 76 -25.71 -9.31 25.92
CA THR A 76 -26.97 -9.42 26.68
C THR A 76 -26.76 -10.28 27.92
N LYS A 77 -27.79 -10.38 28.77
CA LYS A 77 -27.77 -11.29 29.93
C LYS A 77 -27.52 -12.76 29.56
N ASP A 78 -27.90 -13.14 28.34
CA ASP A 78 -27.79 -14.52 27.84
C ASP A 78 -26.47 -14.76 27.07
N GLY A 79 -25.60 -13.76 26.99
CA GLY A 79 -24.31 -13.83 26.31
C GLY A 79 -24.21 -12.94 25.06
N ILE A 80 -23.27 -13.30 24.19
CA ILE A 80 -22.97 -12.58 22.94
C ILE A 80 -24.01 -12.94 21.88
N VAL A 81 -24.73 -11.93 21.39
CA VAL A 81 -25.69 -12.11 20.30
C VAL A 81 -24.96 -12.49 19.02
N GLN A 82 -25.42 -13.56 18.38
CA GLN A 82 -24.88 -14.04 17.11
C GLN A 82 -25.66 -13.46 15.93
N ASN A 83 -24.97 -13.27 14.80
CA ASN A 83 -25.45 -12.78 13.52
C ASN A 83 -26.25 -11.47 13.64
N SER A 84 -25.72 -10.52 14.42
CA SER A 84 -26.39 -9.24 14.68
C SER A 84 -26.08 -8.15 13.64
N SER A 85 -25.17 -8.41 12.69
CA SER A 85 -24.95 -7.54 11.53
C SER A 85 -25.92 -7.91 10.41
N THR A 86 -26.33 -6.89 9.65
CA THR A 86 -27.09 -7.02 8.41
C THR A 86 -26.19 -7.26 7.19
N GLN A 87 -24.87 -7.14 7.35
CA GLN A 87 -23.88 -7.38 6.30
C GLN A 87 -23.28 -8.77 6.41
N GLU A 88 -23.15 -9.45 5.27
CA GLU A 88 -22.47 -10.75 5.18
C GLU A 88 -20.95 -10.60 5.06
N ASN A 89 -20.48 -9.51 4.48
CA ASN A 89 -19.08 -9.24 4.18
C ASN A 89 -18.71 -7.81 4.59
N ARG A 90 -17.50 -7.60 5.12
CA ARG A 90 -17.03 -6.28 5.58
C ARG A 90 -15.83 -5.82 4.79
N ASP A 91 -15.98 -4.67 4.15
CA ASP A 91 -14.93 -3.96 3.41
C ASP A 91 -14.31 -2.86 4.28
N PHE A 92 -12.98 -2.88 4.47
CA PHE A 92 -12.28 -1.88 5.26
C PHE A 92 -12.24 -0.49 4.59
N LYS A 93 -12.67 -0.37 3.33
CA LYS A 93 -12.81 0.92 2.66
C LYS A 93 -14.18 1.55 2.89
N GLN A 94 -15.12 0.80 3.43
CA GLN A 94 -16.50 1.19 3.64
C GLN A 94 -16.91 1.04 5.11
N LEU A 95 -16.14 1.65 6.02
CA LEU A 95 -16.52 1.69 7.43
C LEU A 95 -17.56 2.78 7.68
N ALA A 96 -18.51 2.47 8.56
CA ALA A 96 -19.42 3.46 9.11
C ALA A 96 -18.64 4.56 9.84
N THR A 97 -19.09 5.80 9.67
CA THR A 97 -18.55 6.98 10.34
C THR A 97 -19.54 7.51 11.37
N SER A 98 -19.02 8.24 12.36
CA SER A 98 -19.84 8.89 13.38
C SER A 98 -20.77 9.92 12.75
N THR A 99 -22.08 9.77 12.97
CA THR A 99 -23.10 10.72 12.49
C THR A 99 -23.66 11.60 13.60
N SER A 100 -23.43 11.22 14.86
CA SER A 100 -24.02 11.87 16.04
C SER A 100 -22.93 12.45 16.93
N SER A 101 -23.29 13.51 17.66
CA SER A 101 -22.40 14.18 18.60
C SER A 101 -23.18 14.65 19.83
N VAL A 102 -22.48 14.82 20.93
CA VAL A 102 -23.03 15.30 22.20
C VAL A 102 -22.12 16.38 22.78
N THR A 103 -22.72 17.32 23.50
CA THR A 103 -21.97 18.30 24.31
C THR A 103 -22.08 17.87 25.78
N PRO A 104 -21.09 17.16 26.33
CA PRO A 104 -21.18 16.70 27.71
C PRO A 104 -21.09 17.87 28.69
N MET A 105 -21.79 17.76 29.83
CA MET A 105 -21.60 18.66 30.96
C MET A 105 -20.59 18.09 31.93
N VAL A 106 -19.57 18.87 32.29
CA VAL A 106 -18.59 18.53 33.33
C VAL A 106 -18.70 19.60 34.40
N ASN A 107 -19.10 19.21 35.62
CA ASN A 107 -19.34 20.13 36.75
C ASN A 107 -20.23 21.34 36.40
N GLY A 108 -21.33 21.10 35.68
CA GLY A 108 -22.28 22.14 35.28
C GLY A 108 -21.78 23.08 34.17
N THR A 109 -20.60 22.83 33.61
CA THR A 109 -20.03 23.58 32.48
C THR A 109 -20.06 22.72 31.22
N ALA A 110 -20.49 23.29 30.10
CA ALA A 110 -20.43 22.59 28.82
C ALA A 110 -18.97 22.34 28.42
N ALA A 111 -18.61 21.08 28.19
CA ALA A 111 -17.32 20.69 27.64
C ALA A 111 -17.35 20.73 26.10
N ALA A 112 -16.22 20.47 25.48
CA ALA A 112 -16.11 20.41 24.03
C ALA A 112 -17.05 19.33 23.45
N VAL A 113 -17.61 19.61 22.27
CA VAL A 113 -18.44 18.67 21.52
C VAL A 113 -17.65 17.39 21.27
N ASN A 114 -18.25 16.26 21.62
CA ASN A 114 -17.68 14.94 21.44
C ASN A 114 -18.48 14.15 20.39
N THR A 115 -17.81 13.60 19.38
CA THR A 115 -18.46 12.74 18.39
C THR A 115 -18.68 11.35 18.97
N LEU A 116 -19.89 10.83 18.80
CA LEU A 116 -20.25 9.51 19.29
C LEU A 116 -19.80 8.44 18.29
N PRO A 117 -19.29 7.28 18.74
CA PRO A 117 -19.00 6.16 17.85
C PRO A 117 -20.25 5.74 17.06
N PRO A 118 -20.08 5.19 15.84
CA PRO A 118 -21.20 4.62 15.08
C PRO A 118 -22.00 3.60 15.92
N GLY A 119 -23.33 3.69 15.86
CA GLY A 119 -24.23 2.80 16.60
C GLY A 119 -24.53 3.21 18.04
N VAL A 120 -23.89 4.27 18.56
CA VAL A 120 -24.26 4.86 19.85
C VAL A 120 -25.34 5.91 19.62
N GLN A 121 -26.50 5.69 20.25
CA GLN A 121 -27.65 6.59 20.18
C GLN A 121 -27.44 7.80 21.11
N THR A 122 -28.00 8.95 20.74
CA THR A 122 -28.05 10.10 21.67
C THR A 122 -29.06 9.86 22.80
N ALA A 123 -29.00 10.65 23.86
CA ALA A 123 -29.96 10.55 24.96
C ALA A 123 -31.41 10.82 24.49
N GLU A 124 -31.58 11.72 23.52
CA GLU A 124 -32.86 12.06 22.92
C GLU A 124 -33.42 10.91 22.07
N GLU A 125 -32.57 10.16 21.38
CA GLU A 125 -32.95 8.98 20.61
C GLU A 125 -33.32 7.81 21.54
N ALA A 126 -32.49 7.55 22.54
CA ALA A 126 -32.71 6.50 23.52
C ALA A 126 -34.05 6.68 24.29
N SER A 127 -34.35 7.91 24.69
CA SER A 127 -35.59 8.25 25.40
C SER A 127 -36.87 8.05 24.56
N LYS A 128 -36.80 8.26 23.23
CA LYS A 128 -37.93 7.99 22.31
C LYS A 128 -38.14 6.51 22.06
N ASN A 129 -37.07 5.73 22.15
CA ASN A 129 -37.06 4.31 21.80
C ASN A 129 -37.27 3.39 23.02
N GLY A 130 -37.43 3.98 24.21
CA GLY A 130 -37.60 3.25 25.48
C GLY A 130 -36.36 2.43 25.88
N GLN A 131 -35.22 2.67 25.25
CA GLN A 131 -33.96 1.98 25.55
C GLN A 131 -33.07 2.85 26.44
N PRO A 132 -32.35 2.28 27.41
CA PRO A 132 -31.37 3.04 28.18
C PRO A 132 -30.25 3.55 27.25
N VAL A 133 -29.74 4.74 27.54
CA VAL A 133 -28.53 5.27 26.88
C VAL A 133 -27.38 4.31 27.23
N ARG A 134 -26.76 3.69 26.22
CA ARG A 134 -25.64 2.74 26.38
C ARG A 134 -24.30 3.45 26.37
#